data_AF-A0A8F4FUJ0-F1
#
_entry.id   AF-A0A8F4FUJ0-F1
#
_cell.length_a   1.000
_cell.length_b   1.000
_cell.length_c   1.000
_cell.angle_alpha   90.00
_cell.angle_beta   90.00
_cell.angle_gamma   90.00
#
_symmetry.space_group_name_H-M   'P 1'
#
loop_
_entity.id
_entity.type
_entity.pdbx_description
1 polymer ?
#
loop_
_entity_poly.entity_id
_entity_poly.type
_entity_poly.pdbx_seq_one_letter_code
_entity_poly.pdbx_strand_id
1 'polypeptide(L)'
;MIGLSVVLWTVTALGGLALAGVWYRALRRTGSTYDPGYVERGAVTAGKVAPHATLAVGGLILFAATAAVPAGEPKTAARVLALVLLVVGMGIGTAMFTQWMKGRSDSEADAALPAAVVIGHGLLAVATLVVAVIATIAAR
;
A
#
# COMPACT_ATOMS: atom_id res chain seq x y z
N MET A 1 18.83 -1.91 -11.16
CA MET A 1 17.56 -2.45 -10.64
C MET A 1 17.09 -1.78 -9.35
N ILE A 2 17.93 -1.66 -8.31
CA ILE A 2 17.55 -1.05 -7.02
C ILE A 2 16.93 0.35 -7.18
N GLY A 3 17.54 1.25 -7.99
CA GLY A 3 16.99 2.59 -8.22
C GLY A 3 15.57 2.58 -8.81
N LEU A 4 15.31 1.70 -9.78
CA LEU A 4 13.98 1.54 -10.36
C LEU A 4 12.97 1.01 -9.33
N SER A 5 13.36 0.04 -8.50
CA SER A 5 12.51 -0.46 -7.40
C SER A 5 12.14 0.65 -6.44
N VAL A 6 13.09 1.51 -6.07
CA VAL A 6 12.86 2.64 -5.17
C VAL A 6 11.90 3.65 -5.81
N VAL A 7 12.10 3.99 -7.09
CA VAL A 7 11.19 4.90 -7.82
C VAL A 7 9.78 4.33 -7.89
N LEU A 8 9.61 3.08 -8.35
CA LEU A 8 8.29 2.46 -8.45
C LEU A 8 7.60 2.37 -7.09
N TRP A 9 8.31 1.93 -6.06
CA TRP A 9 7.75 1.85 -4.72
C TRP A 9 7.38 3.22 -4.16
N THR A 10 8.18 4.26 -4.44
CA THR A 10 7.84 5.63 -4.07
C THR A 10 6.54 6.08 -4.74
N VAL A 11 6.40 5.87 -6.06
CA VAL A 11 5.16 6.21 -6.78
C VAL A 11 3.97 5.43 -6.25
N THR A 12 4.13 4.13 -5.98
CA THR A 12 3.09 3.30 -5.35
C THR A 12 2.67 3.84 -4.00
N ALA A 13 3.64 4.15 -3.12
CA ALA A 13 3.38 4.66 -1.78
C ALA A 13 2.67 6.01 -1.83
N LEU A 14 3.12 6.95 -2.68
CA LEU A 14 2.48 8.24 -2.87
C LEU A 14 1.05 8.10 -3.41
N GLY A 15 0.83 7.19 -4.36
CA GLY A 15 -0.52 6.88 -4.86
C GLY A 15 -1.44 6.34 -3.76
N GLY A 16 -0.94 5.43 -2.93
CA GLY A 16 -1.69 4.89 -1.79
C GLY A 16 -2.02 5.96 -0.74
N LEU A 17 -1.07 6.84 -0.42
CA LEU A 17 -1.29 7.96 0.50
C LEU A 17 -2.29 8.98 -0.06
N ALA A 18 -2.27 9.25 -1.37
CA ALA A 18 -3.24 10.12 -2.01
C ALA A 18 -4.66 9.53 -1.93
N LEU A 19 -4.82 8.23 -2.21
CA LEU A 19 -6.08 7.50 -2.05
C LEU A 19 -6.57 7.55 -0.60
N ALA A 20 -5.69 7.28 0.37
CA ALA A 20 -6.02 7.37 1.79
C ALA A 20 -6.46 8.79 2.19
N GLY A 21 -5.81 9.82 1.66
CA GLY A 21 -6.17 11.22 1.90
C GLY A 21 -7.52 11.62 1.29
N VAL A 22 -7.86 11.13 0.09
CA VAL A 22 -9.20 11.31 -0.51
C VAL A 22 -10.25 10.62 0.34
N TRP A 23 -10.02 9.35 0.70
CA TRP A 23 -10.91 8.54 1.53
C TRP A 23 -11.17 9.21 2.90
N TYR A 24 -10.11 9.64 3.59
CA TYR A 24 -10.23 10.28 4.90
C TYR A 24 -10.96 11.63 4.83
N ARG A 25 -10.73 12.43 3.78
CA ARG A 25 -11.47 13.69 3.56
C ARG A 25 -12.95 13.47 3.28
N ALA A 26 -13.31 12.39 2.59
CA ALA A 26 -14.70 12.02 2.39
C ALA A 26 -15.32 11.56 3.72
N LEU A 27 -14.66 10.64 4.43
CA LEU A 27 -15.08 10.15 5.75
C LEU A 27 -15.35 11.27 6.77
N ARG A 28 -14.50 12.31 6.81
CA ARG A 28 -14.69 13.44 7.72
C ARG A 28 -15.89 14.32 7.37
N ARG A 29 -16.24 14.45 6.09
CA ARG A 29 -17.34 15.33 5.64
C ARG A 29 -18.71 14.76 5.95
N THR A 30 -18.86 13.45 5.85
CA THR A 30 -20.14 12.77 6.02
C THR A 30 -20.51 12.54 7.48
N GLY A 31 -19.57 12.80 8.39
CA GLY A 31 -19.61 12.24 9.73
C GLY A 31 -19.45 10.72 9.65
N SER A 32 -18.98 10.12 10.74
CA SER A 32 -18.98 8.67 10.87
C SER A 32 -20.43 8.19 11.08
N THR A 33 -21.32 8.32 10.09
CA THR A 33 -22.48 7.43 10.01
C THR A 33 -21.99 6.09 9.49
N TYR A 34 -21.22 5.46 10.38
CA TYR A 34 -20.78 4.09 10.36
C TYR A 34 -22.08 3.28 10.38
N ASP A 35 -22.63 2.93 9.22
CA ASP A 35 -23.72 1.96 9.15
C ASP A 35 -23.20 0.71 9.88
N PRO A 36 -23.76 0.31 11.03
CA PRO A 36 -23.28 -0.86 11.76
C PRO A 36 -23.25 -2.12 10.87
N GLY A 37 -24.18 -2.21 9.92
CA GLY A 37 -24.22 -3.29 8.93
C GLY A 37 -23.04 -3.26 7.95
N TYR A 38 -22.52 -2.08 7.59
CA TYR A 38 -21.36 -1.95 6.70
C TYR A 38 -20.06 -2.43 7.37
N VAL A 39 -19.95 -2.27 8.70
CA VAL A 39 -18.81 -2.75 9.52
C VAL A 39 -18.82 -4.26 9.63
N GLU A 40 -19.99 -4.83 9.92
CA GLU A 40 -20.18 -6.29 9.99
C GLU A 40 -19.92 -6.96 8.64
N ARG A 41 -20.18 -6.26 7.53
CA ARG A 41 -19.81 -6.71 6.16
C ARG A 41 -18.33 -6.53 5.81
N GLY A 42 -17.51 -6.02 6.74
CA GLY A 42 -16.06 -5.93 6.59
C GLY A 42 -15.57 -4.65 5.91
N ALA A 43 -16.24 -3.51 6.10
CA ALA A 43 -15.84 -2.16 5.66
C ALA A 43 -14.34 -1.89 5.59
N VAL A 44 -13.92 -1.04 4.64
CA VAL A 44 -12.61 -0.38 4.72
C VAL A 44 -12.65 0.55 5.94
N THR A 45 -11.72 0.37 6.88
CA THR A 45 -11.67 1.16 8.12
C THR A 45 -10.34 1.88 8.23
N ALA A 46 -10.31 2.96 9.02
CA ALA A 46 -9.06 3.65 9.35
C ALA A 46 -8.03 2.69 10.00
N GLY A 47 -8.53 1.71 10.76
CA GLY A 47 -7.73 0.63 11.34
C GLY A 47 -7.08 -0.32 10.33
N LYS A 48 -7.53 -0.35 9.06
CA LYS A 48 -6.85 -1.07 7.96
C LYS A 48 -5.97 -0.14 7.13
N VAL A 49 -6.45 1.06 6.84
CA VAL A 49 -5.75 2.07 6.02
C VAL A 49 -4.43 2.50 6.67
N ALA A 50 -4.44 2.82 7.97
CA ALA A 50 -3.26 3.28 8.68
C ALA A 50 -2.13 2.24 8.71
N PRO A 51 -2.33 0.98 9.16
CA PRO A 51 -1.26 0.00 9.15
C PRO A 51 -0.79 -0.34 7.72
N HIS A 52 -1.69 -0.38 6.72
CA HIS A 52 -1.29 -0.56 5.33
C HIS A 52 -0.32 0.53 4.87
N ALA A 53 -0.66 1.81 5.10
CA ALA A 53 0.20 2.94 4.74
C ALA A 53 1.54 2.88 5.49
N THR A 54 1.53 2.57 6.79
CA THR A 54 2.75 2.44 7.61
C THR A 54 3.66 1.33 7.10
N LEU A 55 3.10 0.16 6.75
CA LEU A 55 3.89 -0.95 6.19
C LEU A 55 4.48 -0.59 4.83
N ALA A 56 3.70 0.04 3.96
CA ALA A 56 4.16 0.45 2.63
C ALA A 56 5.30 1.48 2.69
N VAL A 57 5.16 2.50 3.54
CA VAL A 57 6.18 3.55 3.73
C VAL A 57 7.38 3.03 4.50
N GLY A 58 7.17 2.27 5.58
CA GLY A 58 8.25 1.69 6.37
C GLY A 58 9.11 0.71 5.56
N GLY A 59 8.46 -0.16 4.77
CA GLY A 59 9.15 -1.04 3.83
C GLY A 59 9.94 -0.27 2.78
N LEU A 60 9.38 0.81 2.21
CA LEU A 60 10.08 1.68 1.27
C LEU A 60 11.32 2.31 1.89
N ILE A 61 11.20 2.92 3.07
CA ILE A 61 12.31 3.56 3.77
C ILE A 61 13.43 2.55 4.02
N LEU A 62 13.08 1.37 4.55
CA LEU A 62 14.05 0.32 4.83
C LEU A 62 14.74 -0.15 3.54
N PHE A 63 13.98 -0.38 2.46
CA PHE A 63 14.53 -0.83 1.19
C PHE A 63 15.46 0.23 0.58
N ALA A 64 15.03 1.49 0.58
CA ALA A 64 15.80 2.62 0.07
C ALA A 64 17.10 2.83 0.87
N ALA A 65 17.06 2.66 2.19
CA ALA A 65 18.26 2.73 3.03
C ALA A 65 19.33 1.70 2.59
N THR A 66 18.92 0.52 2.11
CA THR A 66 19.88 -0.48 1.60
C THR A 66 20.58 -0.07 0.30
N ALA A 67 20.06 0.94 -0.41
CA ALA A 67 20.71 1.49 -1.60
C ALA A 67 21.91 2.38 -1.23
N ALA A 68 21.90 2.97 -0.03
CA ALA A 68 22.99 3.80 0.48
C ALA A 68 24.13 2.97 1.10
N VAL A 69 23.88 1.68 1.39
CA VAL A 69 24.88 0.79 1.96
C VAL A 69 25.88 0.32 0.88
N PRO A 70 27.20 0.45 1.09
CA PRO A 70 28.24 0.03 0.13
C PRO A 70 28.10 -1.42 -0.37
N ALA A 71 28.77 -1.72 -1.48
CA ALA A 71 28.91 -3.09 -1.96
C ALA A 71 29.77 -3.91 -0.99
N GLY A 72 29.40 -5.17 -0.74
CA GLY A 72 30.11 -6.07 0.20
C GLY A 72 29.61 -6.03 1.64
N GLU A 73 28.86 -5.00 2.04
CA GLU A 73 28.24 -4.90 3.37
C GLU A 73 26.95 -5.75 3.48
N PRO A 74 26.67 -6.37 4.64
CA PRO A 74 25.50 -7.22 4.84
C PRO A 74 24.21 -6.39 4.87
N LYS A 75 23.45 -6.44 3.78
CA LYS A 75 22.14 -5.75 3.62
C LYS A 75 20.98 -6.67 3.25
N THR A 76 21.25 -7.96 3.13
CA THR A 76 20.26 -8.97 2.73
C THR A 76 19.10 -9.06 3.72
N ALA A 77 19.37 -9.06 5.03
CA ALA A 77 18.33 -9.14 6.05
C ALA A 77 17.37 -7.94 5.98
N ALA A 78 17.89 -6.72 5.82
CA ALA A 78 17.08 -5.51 5.69
C ALA A 78 16.22 -5.53 4.41
N ARG A 79 16.76 -6.00 3.28
CA ARG A 79 16.00 -6.16 2.03
C ARG A 79 14.89 -7.19 2.16
N VAL A 80 15.18 -8.34 2.77
CA VAL A 80 14.18 -9.39 3.01
C VAL A 80 13.09 -8.88 3.94
N LEU A 81 13.43 -8.19 5.03
CA LEU A 81 12.46 -7.58 5.92
C LEU A 81 11.58 -6.57 5.17
N ALA A 82 12.16 -5.69 4.37
CA ALA A 82 11.40 -4.76 3.54
C ALA A 82 10.44 -5.48 2.58
N LEU A 83 10.87 -6.57 1.95
CA LEU A 83 9.99 -7.39 1.10
C LEU A 83 8.85 -8.04 1.90
N VAL A 84 9.12 -8.54 3.11
CA VAL A 84 8.07 -9.07 3.99
C VAL A 84 7.04 -8.00 4.31
N LEU A 85 7.49 -6.78 4.65
CA LEU A 85 6.58 -5.64 4.90
C LEU A 85 5.75 -5.31 3.67
N LEU A 86 6.35 -5.32 2.47
CA LEU A 86 5.65 -5.10 1.21
C LEU A 86 4.60 -6.18 0.94
N VAL A 87 4.93 -7.46 1.15
CA VAL A 87 4.01 -8.59 0.96
C VAL A 87 2.85 -8.52 1.94
N VAL A 88 3.11 -8.28 3.23
CA VAL A 88 2.06 -8.12 4.24
C VAL A 88 1.19 -6.91 3.91
N GLY A 89 1.79 -5.78 3.56
CA GLY A 89 1.09 -4.58 3.11
C GLY A 89 0.19 -4.85 1.90
N MET A 90 0.69 -5.59 0.91
CA MET A 90 -0.07 -5.99 -0.28
C MET A 90 -1.24 -6.93 0.06
N GLY A 91 -1.07 -7.83 1.04
CA GLY A 91 -2.16 -8.66 1.55
C GLY A 91 -3.29 -7.83 2.15
N ILE A 92 -2.95 -6.85 3.00
CA ILE A 92 -3.93 -5.91 3.56
C ILE A 92 -4.59 -5.08 2.45
N GLY A 93 -3.81 -4.57 1.50
CA GLY A 93 -4.32 -3.79 0.36
C GLY A 93 -5.28 -4.59 -0.52
N THR A 94 -5.01 -5.88 -0.74
CA THR A 94 -5.90 -6.79 -1.48
C THR A 94 -7.21 -7.04 -0.72
N ALA A 95 -7.14 -7.21 0.61
CA ALA A 95 -8.33 -7.33 1.44
C ALA A 95 -9.18 -6.06 1.40
N MET A 96 -8.55 -4.89 1.51
CA MET A 96 -9.21 -3.58 1.38
C MET A 96 -9.84 -3.40 0.00
N PHE A 97 -9.14 -3.77 -1.07
CA PHE A 97 -9.66 -3.71 -2.44
C PHE A 97 -10.91 -4.60 -2.62
N THR A 98 -10.87 -5.82 -2.09
CA THR A 98 -12.01 -6.74 -2.14
C THR A 98 -13.21 -6.19 -1.40
N GLN A 99 -13.00 -5.57 -0.23
CA GLN A 99 -14.06 -4.95 0.57
C GLN A 99 -14.62 -3.71 -0.11
N TRP A 100 -13.75 -2.85 -0.62
CA TRP A 100 -14.10 -1.67 -1.41
C TRP A 100 -14.95 -2.07 -2.62
N MET A 101 -14.56 -3.08 -3.40
CA MET A 101 -15.38 -3.53 -4.55
C MET A 101 -16.77 -3.98 -4.14
N LYS A 102 -16.90 -4.70 -3.02
CA LYS A 102 -18.19 -5.22 -2.53
C LYS A 102 -19.11 -4.14 -1.97
N GLY A 103 -18.55 -3.13 -1.29
CA GLY A 103 -19.30 -2.12 -0.53
C GLY A 103 -19.17 -0.70 -1.06
N ARG A 104 -18.63 -0.50 -2.28
CA ARG A 104 -18.36 0.83 -2.85
C ARG A 104 -19.57 1.76 -2.87
N SER A 105 -20.76 1.22 -3.15
CA SER A 105 -22.03 1.98 -3.20
C SER A 105 -22.58 2.32 -1.82
N ASP A 106 -22.11 1.63 -0.79
CA ASP A 106 -22.70 1.66 0.55
C ASP A 106 -22.03 2.70 1.45
N SER A 107 -20.93 3.29 0.98
CA SER A 107 -20.13 4.28 1.70
C SER A 107 -19.71 5.41 0.77
N GLU A 108 -20.10 6.65 1.11
CA GLU A 108 -19.65 7.84 0.39
C GLU A 108 -18.11 7.96 0.37
N ALA A 109 -17.44 7.51 1.43
CA ALA A 109 -15.98 7.54 1.51
C ALA A 109 -15.33 6.60 0.48
N ASP A 110 -15.90 5.41 0.30
CA ASP A 110 -15.43 4.43 -0.67
C ASP A 110 -15.81 4.83 -2.12
N ALA A 111 -17.01 5.39 -2.29
CA ALA A 111 -17.50 5.91 -3.57
C ALA A 111 -16.65 7.08 -4.10
N ALA A 112 -16.11 7.91 -3.20
CA ALA A 112 -15.26 9.06 -3.54
C ALA A 112 -13.94 8.68 -4.23
N LEU A 113 -13.49 7.43 -4.11
CA LEU A 113 -12.27 6.95 -4.76
C LEU A 113 -12.54 6.65 -6.24
N PRO A 114 -11.77 7.20 -7.21
CA PRO A 114 -11.95 6.82 -8.61
C PRO A 114 -11.50 5.37 -8.86
N ALA A 115 -12.38 4.55 -9.44
CA ALA A 115 -12.11 3.12 -9.62
C ALA A 115 -10.82 2.84 -10.43
N ALA A 116 -10.60 3.60 -11.50
CA ALA A 116 -9.39 3.49 -12.32
C ALA A 116 -8.10 3.72 -11.50
N VAL A 117 -8.11 4.67 -10.55
CA VAL A 117 -6.95 4.99 -9.71
C VAL A 117 -6.72 3.88 -8.68
N VAL A 118 -7.77 3.33 -8.07
CA VAL A 118 -7.66 2.22 -7.12
C VAL A 118 -7.10 0.96 -7.79
N ILE A 119 -7.65 0.59 -8.96
CA ILE A 119 -7.17 -0.56 -9.74
C ILE A 119 -5.73 -0.33 -10.20
N GLY A 120 -5.44 0.87 -10.72
CA GLY A 120 -4.09 1.25 -11.15
C GLY A 120 -3.07 1.17 -10.02
N HIS A 121 -3.42 1.62 -8.82
CA HIS A 121 -2.58 1.50 -7.63
C HIS A 121 -2.30 0.02 -7.28
N GLY A 122 -3.32 -0.84 -7.32
CA GLY A 122 -3.16 -2.28 -7.09
C GLY A 122 -2.21 -2.94 -8.10
N LEU A 123 -2.38 -2.65 -9.39
CA LEU A 123 -1.49 -3.13 -10.45
C LEU A 123 -0.05 -2.62 -10.28
N LEU A 124 0.11 -1.35 -9.92
CA LEU A 124 1.42 -0.76 -9.67
C LEU A 124 2.11 -1.37 -8.44
N ALA A 125 1.35 -1.73 -7.40
CA ALA A 125 1.87 -2.45 -6.24
C ALA A 125 2.40 -3.84 -6.62
N VAL A 126 1.69 -4.59 -7.47
CA VAL A 126 2.17 -5.87 -8.03
C VAL A 126 3.49 -5.68 -8.78
N ALA A 127 3.53 -4.69 -9.68
CA ALA A 127 4.74 -4.38 -10.45
C ALA A 127 5.92 -3.99 -9.55
N THR A 128 5.64 -3.20 -8.51
CA THR A 128 6.63 -2.81 -7.49
C THR A 128 7.20 -4.03 -6.78
N LEU A 129 6.34 -4.96 -6.35
CA LEU A 129 6.78 -6.20 -5.70
C LEU A 129 7.69 -7.02 -6.62
N VAL A 130 7.28 -7.23 -7.88
CA VAL A 130 8.09 -7.98 -8.85
C VAL A 130 9.46 -7.34 -9.03
N VAL A 131 9.52 -6.02 -9.24
CA VAL A 131 10.78 -5.31 -9.46
C VAL A 131 11.64 -5.28 -8.18
N ALA A 132 11.04 -5.20 -6.99
CA ALA A 132 11.75 -5.26 -5.71
C ALA A 132 12.33 -6.65 -5.44
N VAL A 133 11.60 -7.72 -5.77
CA VAL A 133 12.09 -9.11 -5.67
C VAL A 133 13.27 -9.32 -6.61
N ILE A 134 13.12 -8.94 -7.89
CA ILE A 134 14.21 -9.03 -8.87
C ILE A 134 15.44 -8.25 -8.39
N ALA A 135 15.25 -7.03 -7.90
CA ALA A 135 16.37 -6.22 -7.40
C ALA A 135 17.03 -6.83 -6.15
N THR A 136 16.27 -7.50 -5.29
CA THR A 136 16.81 -8.18 -4.11
C THR A 136 17.64 -9.40 -4.49
N ILE A 137 17.20 -10.18 -5.48
CA ILE A 137 17.90 -11.37 -5.96
C ILE A 137 19.14 -10.98 -6.76
N ALA A 138 19.02 -9.99 -7.65
CA ALA A 138 20.11 -9.55 -8.53
C ALA A 138 21.20 -8.72 -7.83
N ALA A 139 20.94 -8.23 -6.62
CA ALA A 139 21.89 -7.44 -5.83
C ALA A 139 22.51 -8.22 -4.67
N ARG A 140 22.44 -9.57 -4.73
CA ARG A 140 23.29 -10.47 -3.93
C ARG A 140 24.70 -10.45 -4.48
#